data_AF-A0A0L6CJU7-F1
#
_entry.id   AF-A0A0L6CJU7-F1
#
_cell.length_a   1.000
_cell.length_b   1.000
_cell.length_c   1.000
_cell.angle_alpha   90.00
_cell.angle_beta   90.00
_cell.angle_gamma   90.00
#
_symmetry.space_group_name_H-M   'P 1'
#
loop_
_entity.id
_entity.type
_entity.pdbx_description
1 polymer ?
#
loop_
_entity_poly.entity_id
_entity_poly.type
_entity_poly.pdbx_seq_one_letter_code
_entity_poly.pdbx_strand_id
1 'polypeptide(L)' 'MRELRLRWIGHTLRAEVDVTVSSDLSQAEAHDIAHDVQARLLDRVRRLTAATVHPSPAGSR' A
#
# COMPACT_ATOMS: atom_id res chain seq x y z
N MET A 1 -0.03 -5.23 -7.91
CA MET A 1 -1.08 -4.68 -7.01
C MET A 1 -2.27 -5.60 -7.12
N ARG A 2 -2.71 -6.15 -5.99
CA ARG A 2 -3.72 -7.22 -5.94
C ARG A 2 -5.08 -6.72 -5.49
N GLU A 3 -5.10 -5.81 -4.53
CA GLU A 3 -6.33 -5.23 -4.02
C GLU A 3 -6.14 -3.74 -3.68
N LEU A 4 -7.21 -2.97 -3.88
CA LEU A 4 -7.34 -1.58 -3.45
C LEU A 4 -8.69 -1.40 -2.78
N ARG A 5 -8.68 -0.88 -1.55
CA ARG A 5 -9.88 -0.39 -0.89
C ARG A 5 -9.69 1.07 -0.56
N LEU A 6 -10.72 1.85 -0.86
CA LEU A 6 -10.79 3.25 -0.51
C LEU A 6 -12.00 3.47 0.38
N ARG A 7 -11.77 4.17 1.49
CA ARG A 7 -12.84 4.62 2.37
C ARG A 7 -12.91 6.12 2.34
N TRP A 8 -14.07 6.63 1.93
CA TRP A 8 -14.38 8.04 2.11
C TRP A 8 -14.83 8.30 3.55
N ILE A 9 -14.25 9.32 4.17
CA ILE A 9 -14.57 9.76 5.52
C ILE A 9 -14.73 11.27 5.49
N GLY A 10 -15.97 11.74 5.50
CA GLY A 10 -16.34 13.15 5.47
C GLY A 10 -15.90 13.87 4.19
N HIS A 11 -14.65 14.32 4.17
CA HIS A 11 -14.03 15.02 3.03
C HIS A 11 -12.65 14.47 2.68
N THR A 12 -12.26 13.33 3.25
CA THR A 12 -10.93 12.73 3.10
C THR A 12 -11.04 11.27 2.72
N LEU A 13 -9.97 10.75 2.11
CA LEU A 13 -9.82 9.34 1.73
C LEU A 13 -8.86 8.65 2.70
N ARG A 14 -9.12 7.37 2.99
CA ARG A 14 -8.13 6.42 3.51
C ARG A 14 -8.02 5.24 2.55
N ALA A 15 -6.81 4.74 2.35
CA ALA A 15 -6.52 3.62 1.47
C ALA A 15 -6.01 2.41 2.25
N GLU A 16 -6.41 1.23 1.78
CA GLU A 16 -5.78 -0.05 2.11
C GLU A 16 -5.36 -0.67 0.78
N VAL A 17 -4.10 -1.08 0.68
CA VAL A 17 -3.49 -1.53 -0.56
C VAL A 17 -2.76 -2.84 -0.32
N ASP A 18 -3.04 -3.86 -1.13
CA ASP A 18 -2.24 -5.07 -1.20
C ASP A 18 -1.33 -5.01 -2.44
N VAL A 19 -0.01 -5.00 -2.20
CA VAL A 19 1.00 -4.97 -3.26
C VAL A 19 1.70 -6.32 -3.32
N THR A 20 1.76 -6.89 -4.52
CA THR A 20 2.51 -8.12 -4.76
C THR A 20 3.99 -7.80 -4.89
N VAL A 21 4.83 -8.45 -4.10
CA VAL A 21 6.30 -8.34 -4.14
C VAL A 21 6.94 -9.68 -4.50
N SER A 22 8.21 -9.70 -4.91
CA SER A 22 8.90 -10.98 -5.17
C SER A 22 8.95 -11.81 -3.90
N SER A 23 8.77 -13.12 -4.02
CA SER A 23 8.85 -14.06 -2.89
C SER A 23 10.24 -14.17 -2.29
N ASP A 24 11.27 -13.73 -3.03
CA ASP A 24 12.68 -13.82 -2.66
C ASP A 24 13.18 -12.61 -1.86
N LEU A 25 12.33 -11.57 -1.70
CA LEU A 25 12.68 -10.40 -0.90
C LEU A 25 12.68 -10.73 0.59
N SER A 26 13.63 -10.14 1.31
CA SER A 26 13.58 -10.11 2.77
C SER A 26 12.40 -9.28 3.27
N GLN A 27 12.03 -9.50 4.53
CA GLN A 27 11.00 -8.71 5.20
C GLN A 27 11.34 -7.20 5.22
N ALA A 28 12.62 -6.85 5.35
CA ALA A 28 13.07 -5.46 5.36
C ALA A 28 12.88 -4.81 3.97
N GLU A 29 13.28 -5.48 2.90
CA GLU A 29 13.07 -4.97 1.53
C GLU A 29 11.59 -4.83 1.19
N ALA A 30 10.75 -5.80 1.59
CA ALA A 30 9.31 -5.73 1.43
C ALA A 30 8.70 -4.56 2.23
N HIS A 31 9.21 -4.30 3.44
CA HIS A 31 8.81 -3.15 4.26
C HIS A 31 9.18 -1.82 3.59
N ASP A 32 10.39 -1.71 3.05
CA ASP A 32 10.85 -0.50 2.36
C ASP A 32 9.98 -0.19 1.13
N ILE A 33 9.62 -1.20 0.35
CA ILE A 33 8.67 -1.06 -0.77
C ILE A 33 7.32 -0.57 -0.26
N ALA A 34 6.78 -1.17 0.80
CA ALA A 34 5.51 -0.75 1.37
C ALA A 34 5.54 0.72 1.83
N HIS A 35 6.64 1.14 2.44
CA HIS A 35 6.85 2.50 2.93
C HIS A 35 6.97 3.52 1.78
N ASP A 36 7.70 3.19 0.70
CA ASP A 36 7.78 4.03 -0.51
C ASP A 36 6.41 4.17 -1.20
N VAL A 37 5.67 3.06 -1.34
CA VAL A 37 4.30 3.09 -1.90
C VAL A 37 3.39 3.97 -1.05
N GLN A 38 3.42 3.81 0.28
CA GLN A 38 2.63 4.65 1.19
C GLN A 38 2.97 6.14 1.02
N ALA A 39 4.25 6.49 1.02
CA ALA A 39 4.70 7.88 0.87
C ALA A 39 4.22 8.48 -0.46
N ARG A 40 4.37 7.75 -1.57
CA ARG A 40 3.91 8.19 -2.89
C ARG A 40 2.40 8.35 -2.97
N LEU A 41 1.64 7.47 -2.32
CA LEU A 41 0.18 7.59 -2.28
C LEU A 41 -0.24 8.85 -1.55
N LEU A 42 0.33 9.12 -0.38
CA LEU A 42 0.02 10.31 0.41
C LEU A 42 0.42 11.61 -0.29
N ASP A 43 1.54 11.60 -1.01
CA ASP A 43 2.02 12.75 -1.77
C ASP A 43 1.15 13.04 -3.01
N ARG A 44 0.79 12.00 -3.76
CA ARG A 44 0.20 12.17 -5.11
C ARG A 44 -1.32 12.13 -5.14
N VAL A 45 -1.97 11.50 -4.15
CA VAL A 45 -3.43 11.36 -4.14
C VAL A 45 -4.04 12.47 -3.31
N ARG A 46 -4.71 13.40 -3.99
CA ARG A 46 -5.45 14.50 -3.35
C ARG A 46 -6.41 13.94 -2.29
N ARG A 47 -6.38 14.56 -1.10
CA ARG A 47 -7.28 14.27 0.04
C ARG A 47 -7.10 12.87 0.67
N LEU A 48 -6.10 12.10 0.23
CA LEU A 48 -5.71 10.88 0.92
C LEU A 48 -4.92 11.25 2.19
N THR A 49 -5.46 10.90 3.34
CA THR A 49 -4.85 11.27 4.64
C THR A 49 -4.16 10.11 5.33
N ALA A 50 -4.41 8.89 4.89
CA ALA A 50 -3.72 7.69 5.36
C ALA A 50 -3.77 6.59 4.31
N ALA A 51 -2.71 5.79 4.24
CA ALA A 51 -2.66 4.57 3.45
C ALA A 51 -1.99 3.46 4.27
N THR A 52 -2.61 2.29 4.34
CA THR A 52 -1.99 1.06 4.86
C THR A 52 -1.60 0.21 3.66
N VAL A 53 -0.33 -0.19 3.58
CA VAL A 53 0.20 -1.00 2.48
C VAL A 53 0.64 -2.35 3.01
N HIS A 54 0.06 -3.42 2.48
CA HIS A 54 0.41 -4.79 2.79
C HIS A 54 1.22 -5.39 1.63
N PRO A 55 2.52 -5.63 1.82
CA PRO A 55 3.32 -6.38 0.84
C PRO A 55 3.03 -7.88 0.99
N SER A 56 2.50 -8.48 -0.07
CA SER A 56 2.20 -9.91 -0.16
C SER A 56 3.15 -10.57 -1.16
N PRO A 57 3.84 -11.66 -0.80
CA PRO A 57 4.74 -12.32 -1.74
C PRO A 57 3.95 -12.93 -2.91
N ALA A 58 4.57 -12.95 -4.08
CA ALA A 58 3.99 -13.59 -5.25
C ALA A 58 3.60 -15.05 -4.93
N GLY A 59 2.36 -15.42 -5.26
CA GLY A 59 1.84 -16.77 -5.03
C GLY A 59 1.26 -17.03 -3.64
N SER A 60 1.32 -16.10 -2.68
CA SER A 60 0.50 -16.24 -1.46
C SER A 60 -0.97 -15.96 -1.79
N ARG A 61 -1.84 -16.93 -1.53
CA ARG A 61 -3.28 -16.83 -1.79
C ARG A 61 -4.04 -16.28 -0.60
#